data_AF-A0A7W1MBI8-F1
#
_entry.id   AF-A0A7W1MBI8-F1
#
_cell.length_a   1.000
_cell.length_b   1.000
_cell.length_c   1.000
_cell.angle_alpha   90.00
_cell.angle_beta   90.00
_cell.angle_gamma   90.00
#
_symmetry.space_group_name_H-M   'P 1'
#
loop_
_entity.id
_entity.type
_entity.pdbx_description
1 polymer ?
#
loop_
_entity_poly.entity_id
_entity_poly.type
_entity_poly.pdbx_seq_one_letter_code
_entity_poly.pdbx_strand_id
1 'polypeptide(L)'
;MYTYLKKPMPCEPVFKQSDYFLVILTDARHLDYTSNLSFFKTVAKHPDDACKHGDVGHTWIYLQGIKNNERIYLEGGYSGESGRLQARYFDGIMNYIDFGYANPTSEELESPRYEDNPAKYLWETQYDGFFQWGPGFHRPTYAAKVDISAEQFGRIWTFINNFYYREYSIINSQCSSFAAQVASIAGLKLNCEVHIPIDAEMKIGGQNLHFWTDPTYALLTVSSPDMIERSLMEAVREGRAEYALEWYQKAYPEAWKTRSKRWRKNITRFPARLARYLLIIS
;
A
#
# COMPACT_ATOMS: atom_id res chain seq x y z
N MET A 1 -7.48 -2.13 17.87
CA MET A 1 -8.52 -1.09 17.62
C MET A 1 -7.83 0.26 17.49
N TYR A 2 -7.80 0.84 16.29
CA TYR A 2 -7.03 2.04 15.93
C TYR A 2 -7.53 3.28 16.69
N THR A 3 -6.80 3.67 17.75
CA THR A 3 -7.16 4.80 18.61
C THR A 3 -7.16 6.13 17.86
N TYR A 4 -6.38 6.26 16.79
CA TYR A 4 -6.32 7.47 15.98
C TYR A 4 -7.60 7.69 15.15
N LEU A 5 -8.29 6.62 14.73
CA LEU A 5 -9.58 6.70 14.02
C LEU A 5 -10.73 7.20 14.90
N LYS A 6 -10.59 7.10 16.23
CA LYS A 6 -11.59 7.59 17.20
C LYS A 6 -11.52 9.09 17.46
N LYS A 7 -10.50 9.78 16.91
CA LYS A 7 -10.35 11.22 17.10
C LYS A 7 -11.41 11.92 16.24
N PRO A 8 -12.17 12.89 16.80
CA PRO A 8 -13.16 13.63 16.01
C PRO A 8 -12.47 14.33 14.84
N MET A 9 -13.04 14.21 13.65
CA MET A 9 -12.56 14.96 12.49
C MET A 9 -12.75 16.46 12.75
N PRO A 10 -11.75 17.30 12.45
CA PRO A 10 -11.90 18.74 12.60
C PRO A 10 -13.06 19.24 11.74
N CYS A 11 -13.85 20.16 12.32
CA CYS A 11 -15.10 20.64 11.73
C CYS A 11 -14.89 21.58 10.52
N GLU A 12 -13.67 22.08 10.31
CA GLU A 12 -13.22 22.88 9.15
C GLU A 12 -11.66 22.83 9.05
N PRO A 13 -11.04 23.10 7.89
CA PRO A 13 -11.63 23.64 6.66
C PRO A 13 -12.01 22.58 5.63
N VAL A 14 -13.20 22.80 5.06
CA VAL A 14 -13.67 22.17 3.82
C VAL A 14 -12.73 22.58 2.69
N PHE A 15 -12.30 21.62 1.87
CA PHE A 15 -11.50 21.79 0.66
C PHE A 15 -11.80 23.11 -0.07
N LYS A 16 -10.79 23.97 -0.23
CA LYS A 16 -10.84 25.17 -1.06
C LYS A 16 -10.04 24.95 -2.33
N GLN A 17 -10.69 25.04 -3.48
CA GLN A 17 -10.00 24.87 -4.76
C GLN A 17 -9.07 26.04 -5.04
N SER A 18 -7.82 25.74 -5.36
CA SER A 18 -6.81 26.70 -5.82
C SER A 18 -6.33 26.34 -7.23
N ASP A 19 -5.47 27.18 -7.81
CA ASP A 19 -4.90 26.92 -9.13
C ASP A 19 -3.90 25.78 -9.11
N TYR A 20 -3.10 25.69 -8.05
CA TYR A 20 -2.04 24.71 -7.86
C TYR A 20 -2.23 24.00 -6.52
N PHE A 21 -2.57 22.71 -6.57
CA PHE A 21 -2.67 21.90 -5.37
C PHE A 21 -2.29 20.44 -5.62
N LEU A 22 -1.92 19.79 -4.53
CA LEU A 22 -1.72 18.35 -4.44
C LEU A 22 -2.76 17.79 -3.48
N VAL A 23 -3.45 16.71 -3.87
CA VAL A 23 -4.19 15.86 -2.95
C VAL A 23 -3.48 14.53 -2.84
N ILE A 24 -3.25 14.08 -1.61
CA ILE A 24 -2.74 12.75 -1.31
C ILE A 24 -3.92 11.91 -0.86
N LEU A 25 -4.10 10.77 -1.50
CA LEU A 25 -5.19 9.85 -1.28
C LEU A 25 -4.65 8.52 -0.78
N THR A 26 -5.36 7.92 0.15
CA THR A 26 -4.99 6.62 0.71
C THR A 26 -6.22 5.75 0.88
N ASP A 27 -6.09 4.49 0.49
CA ASP A 27 -6.98 3.37 0.80
C ASP A 27 -6.24 2.53 1.85
N ALA A 28 -6.41 2.90 3.12
CA ALA A 28 -5.78 2.21 4.24
C ALA A 28 -6.60 0.99 4.63
N ARG A 29 -5.91 -0.13 4.88
CA ARG A 29 -6.54 -1.41 5.24
C ARG A 29 -6.65 -1.62 6.74
N HIS A 30 -6.18 -0.68 7.54
CA HIS A 30 -6.27 -0.75 9.00
C HIS A 30 -5.75 -2.10 9.49
N LEU A 31 -4.51 -2.42 9.10
CA LEU A 31 -3.84 -3.69 9.39
C LEU A 31 -3.29 -3.69 10.83
N ASP A 32 -3.29 -4.86 11.48
CA ASP A 32 -2.91 -4.95 12.89
C ASP A 32 -1.41 -5.19 13.04
N TYR A 33 -0.67 -4.11 13.27
CA TYR A 33 0.79 -4.13 13.45
C TYR A 33 1.25 -4.48 14.88
N THR A 34 0.35 -4.88 15.79
CA THR A 34 0.73 -5.14 17.21
C THR A 34 1.60 -6.36 17.41
N SER A 35 1.49 -7.36 16.54
CA SER A 35 2.36 -8.53 16.47
C SER A 35 2.40 -9.07 15.05
N ASN A 36 3.43 -9.86 14.74
CA ASN A 36 3.56 -10.57 13.47
C ASN A 36 2.29 -11.38 13.13
N LEU A 37 1.78 -12.18 14.07
CA LEU A 37 0.62 -13.03 13.88
C LEU A 37 -0.64 -12.21 13.61
N SER A 38 -0.85 -11.11 14.35
CA SER A 38 -1.96 -10.20 14.10
C SER A 38 -1.86 -9.54 12.72
N PHE A 39 -0.65 -9.16 12.32
CA PHE A 39 -0.39 -8.59 11.00
C PHE A 39 -0.72 -9.58 9.88
N PHE A 40 -0.12 -10.78 9.90
CA PHE A 40 -0.40 -11.79 8.89
C PHE A 40 -1.88 -12.21 8.86
N LYS A 41 -2.53 -12.29 10.03
CA LYS A 41 -3.98 -12.57 10.11
C LYS A 41 -4.81 -11.49 9.42
N THR A 42 -4.54 -10.22 9.69
CA THR A 42 -5.30 -9.10 9.11
C THR A 42 -5.03 -8.92 7.62
N VAL A 43 -3.80 -9.19 7.14
CA VAL A 43 -3.49 -9.24 5.70
C VAL A 43 -4.24 -10.39 5.01
N ALA A 44 -4.28 -11.58 5.63
CA ALA A 44 -4.92 -12.75 5.06
C ALA A 44 -6.45 -12.65 5.01
N LYS A 45 -7.03 -11.98 6.00
CA LYS A 45 -8.46 -11.67 6.06
C LYS A 45 -8.63 -10.34 6.76
N HIS A 46 -9.02 -9.36 5.96
CA HIS A 46 -9.24 -8.01 6.42
C HIS A 46 -10.34 -7.96 7.49
N PRO A 47 -10.15 -7.21 8.60
CA PRO A 47 -11.13 -7.14 9.68
C PRO A 47 -12.46 -6.50 9.23
N ASP A 48 -12.40 -5.45 8.42
CA ASP A 48 -13.59 -4.64 8.11
C ASP A 48 -14.51 -5.19 7.00
N ASP A 49 -13.95 -5.84 5.97
CA ASP A 49 -14.74 -6.35 4.83
C ASP A 49 -14.60 -7.87 4.62
N ALA A 50 -13.85 -8.54 5.50
CA ALA A 50 -13.55 -9.98 5.43
C ALA A 50 -12.91 -10.43 4.10
N CYS A 51 -12.39 -9.50 3.30
CA CYS A 51 -11.71 -9.77 2.05
C CYS A 51 -10.45 -10.59 2.29
N LYS A 52 -10.18 -11.55 1.39
CA LYS A 52 -9.03 -12.48 1.49
C LYS A 52 -8.08 -12.33 0.30
N HIS A 53 -7.93 -11.12 -0.21
CA HIS A 53 -7.11 -10.85 -1.39
C HIS A 53 -5.64 -10.60 -1.04
N GLY A 54 -5.29 -10.44 0.24
CA GLY A 54 -3.94 -10.05 0.64
C GLY A 54 -3.63 -8.59 0.37
N ASP A 55 -4.66 -7.76 0.20
CA ASP A 55 -4.48 -6.35 -0.11
C ASP A 55 -3.99 -5.61 1.14
N VAL A 56 -2.94 -4.80 0.96
CA VAL A 56 -2.31 -3.98 2.00
C VAL A 56 -2.67 -2.50 1.85
N GLY A 57 -3.57 -2.19 0.92
CA GLY A 57 -4.01 -0.84 0.62
C GLY A 57 -3.20 -0.18 -0.48
N HIS A 58 -3.50 1.09 -0.72
CA HIS A 58 -2.78 1.87 -1.72
C HIS A 58 -2.71 3.35 -1.36
N THR A 59 -1.69 4.02 -1.85
CA THR A 59 -1.55 5.47 -1.72
C THR A 59 -1.23 6.06 -3.11
N TRP A 60 -1.98 7.08 -3.50
CA TRP A 60 -1.81 7.75 -4.78
C TRP A 60 -2.02 9.27 -4.64
N ILE A 61 -1.80 9.99 -5.72
CA ILE A 61 -1.90 11.45 -5.74
C ILE A 61 -2.89 11.94 -6.79
N TYR A 62 -3.39 13.14 -6.56
CA TYR A 62 -4.02 14.00 -7.55
C TYR A 62 -3.28 15.33 -7.54
N LEU A 63 -2.60 15.66 -8.63
CA LEU A 63 -1.86 16.89 -8.81
C LEU A 63 -2.58 17.78 -9.81
N GLN A 64 -2.83 19.04 -9.46
CA GLN A 64 -3.42 20.02 -10.36
C GLN A 64 -2.57 21.29 -10.43
N GLY A 65 -2.51 21.88 -11.62
CA GLY A 65 -1.81 23.14 -11.86
C GLY A 65 -2.22 23.78 -13.18
N ILE A 66 -1.57 24.89 -13.50
CA ILE A 66 -1.68 25.57 -14.81
C ILE A 66 -0.37 25.40 -15.57
N LYS A 67 -0.47 24.95 -16.83
CA LYS A 67 0.65 24.83 -17.77
C LYS A 67 0.17 25.30 -19.15
N ASN A 68 0.95 26.17 -19.81
CA ASN A 68 0.57 26.75 -21.11
C ASN A 68 -0.82 27.45 -21.11
N ASN A 69 -1.15 28.15 -20.02
CA ASN A 69 -2.47 28.80 -19.80
C ASN A 69 -3.67 27.84 -19.72
N GLU A 70 -3.43 26.53 -19.61
CA GLU A 70 -4.48 25.52 -19.43
C GLU A 70 -4.35 24.86 -18.06
N ARG A 71 -5.50 24.60 -17.42
CA ARG A 71 -5.56 23.81 -16.19
C ARG A 71 -5.35 22.35 -16.55
N ILE A 72 -4.30 21.75 -16.00
CA ILE A 72 -3.99 20.33 -16.18
C ILE A 72 -4.06 19.62 -14.83
N TYR A 73 -4.38 18.34 -14.88
CA TYR A 73 -4.33 17.46 -13.72
C TYR A 73 -3.68 16.13 -14.08
N LEU A 74 -3.10 15.49 -13.07
CA LEU A 74 -2.56 14.14 -13.14
C LEU A 74 -3.02 13.40 -11.89
N GLU A 75 -3.64 12.25 -12.09
CA GLU A 75 -4.02 11.35 -11.01
C GLU A 75 -3.36 9.99 -11.23
N GLY A 76 -2.74 9.47 -10.18
CA GLY A 76 -2.14 8.15 -10.20
C GLY A 76 -1.14 7.91 -9.09
N GLY A 77 -0.61 6.69 -9.05
CA GLY A 77 0.29 6.24 -8.01
C GLY A 77 1.27 5.19 -8.51
N TYR A 78 2.24 4.87 -7.67
CA TYR A 78 3.21 3.83 -7.98
C TYR A 78 2.65 2.44 -7.63
N SER A 79 2.51 1.56 -8.62
CA SER A 79 2.07 0.17 -8.45
C SER A 79 3.12 -0.83 -8.92
N GLY A 80 3.02 -2.07 -8.44
CA GLY A 80 3.87 -3.20 -8.81
C GLY A 80 3.34 -4.50 -8.19
N GLU A 81 4.19 -5.51 -8.08
CA GLU A 81 3.85 -6.79 -7.43
C GLU A 81 2.61 -7.47 -8.07
N SER A 82 2.52 -7.40 -9.39
CA SER A 82 1.37 -7.92 -10.13
C SER A 82 1.29 -9.45 -10.09
N GLY A 83 2.43 -10.12 -9.88
CA GLY A 83 2.58 -11.57 -9.95
C GLY A 83 2.88 -12.08 -11.37
N ARG A 84 3.17 -11.19 -12.33
CA ARG A 84 3.32 -11.56 -13.76
C ARG A 84 4.74 -12.00 -14.13
N LEU A 85 5.75 -11.31 -13.62
CA LEU A 85 7.17 -11.60 -13.91
C LEU A 85 7.82 -12.43 -12.81
N GLN A 86 7.37 -12.20 -11.58
CA GLN A 86 7.85 -12.82 -10.35
C GLN A 86 6.63 -13.04 -9.44
N ALA A 87 6.73 -13.98 -8.51
CA ALA A 87 5.75 -14.22 -7.48
C ALA A 87 5.55 -12.95 -6.63
N ARG A 88 4.33 -12.75 -6.15
CA ARG A 88 4.04 -11.72 -5.14
C ARG A 88 4.81 -12.01 -3.86
N TYR A 89 5.02 -11.03 -2.99
CA TYR A 89 5.86 -11.21 -1.81
C TYR A 89 5.41 -12.39 -0.95
N PHE A 90 4.13 -12.44 -0.59
CA PHE A 90 3.63 -13.55 0.22
C PHE A 90 3.62 -14.88 -0.55
N ASP A 91 3.40 -14.87 -1.86
CA ASP A 91 3.47 -16.10 -2.67
C ASP A 91 4.91 -16.63 -2.75
N GLY A 92 5.91 -15.76 -2.92
CA GLY A 92 7.31 -16.16 -3.01
C GLY A 92 7.87 -16.66 -1.67
N ILE A 93 7.44 -16.09 -0.54
CA ILE A 93 7.77 -16.65 0.80
C ILE A 93 7.19 -18.06 0.92
N MET A 94 5.93 -18.27 0.53
CA MET A 94 5.30 -19.59 0.59
C MET A 94 5.97 -20.58 -0.38
N ASN A 95 6.38 -20.13 -1.57
CA ASN A 95 7.12 -20.97 -2.51
C ASN A 95 8.50 -21.35 -1.96
N TYR A 96 9.19 -20.45 -1.25
CA TYR A 96 10.42 -20.80 -0.54
C TYR A 96 10.20 -21.85 0.55
N ILE A 97 9.15 -21.69 1.36
CA ILE A 97 8.80 -22.66 2.41
C ILE A 97 8.50 -24.04 1.80
N ASP A 98 7.75 -24.09 0.70
CA ASP A 98 7.25 -25.34 0.13
C ASP A 98 8.26 -26.01 -0.82
N PHE A 99 9.06 -25.24 -1.55
CA PHE A 99 9.91 -25.73 -2.64
C PHE A 99 11.38 -25.30 -2.56
N GLY A 100 11.72 -24.32 -1.72
CA GLY A 100 13.08 -23.75 -1.65
C GLY A 100 13.42 -22.75 -2.76
N TYR A 101 12.41 -22.29 -3.51
CA TYR A 101 12.53 -21.31 -4.59
C TYR A 101 11.34 -20.35 -4.57
N ALA A 102 11.56 -19.03 -4.71
CA ALA A 102 10.44 -18.08 -4.79
C ALA A 102 9.65 -18.17 -6.11
N ASN A 103 10.33 -18.56 -7.20
CA ASN A 103 9.79 -18.64 -8.55
C ASN A 103 10.16 -20.00 -9.18
N PRO A 104 9.65 -21.12 -8.64
CA PRO A 104 10.08 -22.45 -9.06
C PRO A 104 9.68 -22.74 -10.51
N THR A 105 10.61 -23.31 -11.27
CA THR A 105 10.36 -23.96 -12.56
C THR A 105 9.64 -25.30 -12.36
N SER A 106 9.14 -25.90 -13.45
CA SER A 106 8.51 -27.23 -13.38
C SER A 106 9.42 -28.31 -12.80
N GLU A 107 10.73 -28.26 -13.11
CA GLU A 107 11.72 -29.20 -12.60
C GLU A 107 11.96 -29.00 -11.09
N GLU A 108 12.08 -27.75 -10.64
CA GLU A 108 12.27 -27.41 -9.22
C GLU A 108 11.05 -27.75 -8.37
N LEU A 109 9.84 -27.76 -8.94
CA LEU A 109 8.63 -28.26 -8.25
C LEU A 109 8.70 -29.77 -7.96
N GLU A 110 9.37 -30.55 -8.81
CA GLU A 110 9.55 -32.00 -8.64
C GLU A 110 10.74 -32.35 -7.74
N SER A 111 11.69 -31.43 -7.59
CA SER A 111 12.90 -31.57 -6.79
C SER A 111 13.08 -30.40 -5.80
N PRO A 112 12.19 -30.27 -4.80
CA PRO A 112 12.26 -29.17 -3.84
C PRO A 112 13.54 -29.23 -3.01
N ARG A 113 14.02 -28.06 -2.60
CA ARG A 113 15.13 -27.93 -1.65
C ARG A 113 14.68 -27.15 -0.41
N TYR A 114 15.50 -27.21 0.63
CA TYR A 114 15.28 -26.39 1.81
C TYR A 114 15.82 -24.96 1.58
N GLU A 115 15.10 -23.96 2.11
CA GLU A 115 15.52 -22.57 2.18
C GLU A 115 15.50 -22.13 3.64
N ASP A 116 16.66 -21.72 4.17
CA ASP A 116 16.82 -21.29 5.56
C ASP A 116 16.16 -19.93 5.86
N ASN A 117 15.97 -19.10 4.83
CA ASN A 117 15.46 -17.73 5.00
C ASN A 117 14.33 -17.37 4.03
N PRO A 118 13.16 -18.03 4.06
CA PRO A 118 12.03 -17.69 3.18
C PRO A 118 11.61 -16.22 3.24
N ALA A 119 11.68 -15.59 4.42
CA ALA A 119 11.32 -14.19 4.63
C ALA A 119 12.21 -13.20 3.87
N LYS A 120 13.41 -13.61 3.43
CA LYS A 120 14.30 -12.75 2.63
C LYS A 120 13.63 -12.20 1.39
N TYR A 121 12.61 -12.91 0.87
CA TYR A 121 11.87 -12.47 -0.30
C TYR A 121 11.18 -11.11 -0.12
N LEU A 122 10.88 -10.70 1.13
CA LEU A 122 10.36 -9.37 1.46
C LEU A 122 11.36 -8.23 1.14
N TRP A 123 12.65 -8.55 1.01
CA TRP A 123 13.71 -7.59 0.64
C TRP A 123 14.04 -7.60 -0.85
N GLU A 124 13.43 -8.50 -1.63
CA GLU A 124 13.69 -8.60 -3.07
C GLU A 124 13.03 -7.46 -3.84
N THR A 125 13.68 -7.02 -4.92
CA THR A 125 13.09 -6.07 -5.87
C THR A 125 12.26 -6.83 -6.91
N GLN A 126 11.05 -6.36 -7.15
CA GLN A 126 10.16 -6.83 -8.21
C GLN A 126 10.32 -5.91 -9.43
N TYR A 127 10.43 -6.48 -10.63
CA TYR A 127 10.73 -5.73 -11.85
C TYR A 127 9.51 -5.42 -12.73
N ASP A 128 8.32 -5.45 -12.13
CA ASP A 128 7.03 -5.25 -12.79
C ASP A 128 6.32 -3.96 -12.35
N GLY A 129 7.06 -3.00 -11.78
CA GLY A 129 6.50 -1.74 -11.34
C GLY A 129 6.13 -0.80 -12.51
N PHE A 130 5.12 0.05 -12.28
CA PHE A 130 4.62 1.02 -13.25
C PHE A 130 3.85 2.17 -12.57
N PHE A 131 3.72 3.30 -13.28
CA PHE A 131 2.79 4.36 -12.87
C PHE A 131 1.36 3.96 -13.24
N GLN A 132 0.51 3.77 -12.24
CA GLN A 132 -0.90 3.46 -12.42
C GLN A 132 -1.70 4.75 -12.54
N TRP A 133 -2.33 4.97 -13.70
CA TRP A 133 -3.20 6.12 -13.93
C TRP A 133 -4.54 5.98 -13.21
N GLY A 134 -4.95 7.06 -12.55
CA GLY A 134 -6.17 7.10 -11.74
C GLY A 134 -6.06 6.28 -10.44
N PRO A 135 -7.20 6.00 -9.78
CA PRO A 135 -7.20 5.36 -8.46
C PRO A 135 -7.00 3.84 -8.49
N GLY A 136 -6.80 3.20 -9.65
CA GLY A 136 -6.47 1.77 -9.67
C GLY A 136 -7.52 0.80 -9.11
N PHE A 137 -8.80 1.19 -9.11
CA PHE A 137 -9.92 0.52 -8.41
C PHE A 137 -9.94 0.69 -6.87
N HIS A 138 -9.01 1.44 -6.30
CA HIS A 138 -9.01 1.78 -4.89
C HIS A 138 -10.08 2.81 -4.56
N ARG A 139 -10.51 2.82 -3.29
CA ARG A 139 -11.43 3.81 -2.75
C ARG A 139 -10.76 4.48 -1.57
N PRO A 140 -10.57 5.79 -1.59
CA PRO A 140 -9.83 6.42 -0.52
C PRO A 140 -10.63 6.34 0.79
N THR A 141 -9.96 5.88 1.85
CA THR A 141 -10.40 5.99 3.24
C THR A 141 -10.12 7.38 3.79
N TYR A 142 -9.11 8.06 3.24
CA TYR A 142 -8.79 9.45 3.58
C TYR A 142 -8.15 10.19 2.40
N ALA A 143 -8.29 11.51 2.40
CA ALA A 143 -7.60 12.38 1.46
C ALA A 143 -7.31 13.75 2.09
N ALA A 144 -6.12 14.28 1.83
CA ALA A 144 -5.77 15.63 2.27
C ALA A 144 -5.14 16.44 1.13
N LYS A 145 -5.54 17.72 1.05
CA LYS A 145 -5.06 18.71 0.09
C LYS A 145 -3.95 19.55 0.71
N VAL A 146 -2.94 19.89 -0.09
CA VAL A 146 -1.94 20.91 0.18
C VAL A 146 -1.94 21.91 -0.98
N ASP A 147 -2.01 23.21 -0.69
CA ASP A 147 -1.73 24.24 -1.68
C ASP A 147 -0.23 24.28 -1.98
N ILE A 148 0.11 24.32 -3.26
CA ILE A 148 1.50 24.33 -3.72
C ILE A 148 1.76 25.51 -4.64
N SER A 149 3.00 25.93 -4.74
CA SER A 149 3.41 26.94 -5.72
C SER A 149 3.51 26.34 -7.13
N ALA A 150 3.54 27.20 -8.16
CA ALA A 150 3.82 26.78 -9.53
C ALA A 150 5.20 26.09 -9.67
N GLU A 151 6.19 26.54 -8.88
CA GLU A 151 7.51 25.91 -8.83
C GLU A 151 7.43 24.48 -8.25
N GLN A 152 6.73 24.31 -7.13
CA GLN A 152 6.51 22.99 -6.53
C GLN A 152 5.75 22.07 -7.49
N PHE A 153 4.72 22.57 -8.16
CA PHE A 153 4.03 21.82 -9.22
C PHE A 153 4.99 21.34 -10.30
N GLY A 154 5.85 22.23 -10.83
CA GLY A 154 6.83 21.88 -11.85
C GLY A 154 7.85 20.83 -11.38
N ARG A 155 8.28 20.91 -10.12
CA ARG A 155 9.18 19.93 -9.49
C ARG A 155 8.51 18.57 -9.31
N ILE A 156 7.27 18.54 -8.81
CA ILE A 156 6.49 17.30 -8.67
C ILE A 156 6.24 16.68 -10.05
N TRP A 157 5.82 17.48 -11.03
CA TRP A 157 5.59 17.02 -12.41
C TRP A 157 6.86 16.38 -13.00
N THR A 158 8.02 17.03 -12.82
CA THR A 158 9.32 16.51 -13.27
C THR A 158 9.68 15.22 -12.53
N PHE A 159 9.48 15.18 -11.21
CA PHE A 159 9.72 13.98 -10.39
C PHE A 159 8.91 12.79 -10.91
N ILE A 160 7.59 12.95 -11.10
CA ILE A 160 6.70 11.87 -11.56
C ILE A 160 7.13 11.34 -12.93
N ASN A 161 7.52 12.21 -13.86
CA ASN A 161 7.90 11.78 -15.22
C ASN A 161 9.27 11.10 -15.27
N ASN A 162 10.17 11.42 -14.34
CA ASN A 162 11.52 10.87 -14.30
C ASN A 162 11.69 9.75 -13.26
N PHE A 163 10.65 9.45 -12.49
CA PHE A 163 10.70 8.40 -11.48
C PHE A 163 10.90 7.02 -12.15
N TYR A 164 11.82 6.23 -11.62
CA TYR A 164 12.13 4.91 -12.16
C TYR A 164 11.14 3.87 -11.64
N TYR A 165 10.01 3.74 -12.33
CA TYR A 165 8.91 2.86 -11.91
C TYR A 165 9.18 1.37 -12.06
N ARG A 166 10.25 0.93 -12.73
CA ARG A 166 10.43 -0.50 -13.03
C ARG A 166 10.66 -1.36 -11.78
N GLU A 167 11.25 -0.78 -10.74
CA GLU A 167 11.71 -1.49 -9.53
C GLU A 167 10.81 -1.25 -8.33
N TYR A 168 9.94 -2.22 -8.04
CA TYR A 168 9.01 -2.17 -6.92
C TYR A 168 9.56 -2.97 -5.74
N SER A 169 9.64 -2.33 -4.57
CA SER A 169 10.15 -2.92 -3.34
C SER A 169 9.32 -2.47 -2.14
N ILE A 170 8.79 -3.41 -1.36
CA ILE A 170 7.97 -3.06 -0.18
C ILE A 170 8.76 -2.29 0.88
N ILE A 171 10.08 -2.49 0.95
CA ILE A 171 10.96 -1.82 1.94
C ILE A 171 11.54 -0.49 1.43
N ASN A 172 11.62 -0.28 0.11
CA ASN A 172 12.31 0.89 -0.46
C ASN A 172 11.38 1.78 -1.31
N SER A 173 10.80 1.22 -2.37
CA SER A 173 10.14 1.98 -3.43
C SER A 173 8.79 1.37 -3.77
N GLN A 174 7.73 1.99 -3.26
CA GLN A 174 6.34 1.54 -3.41
C GLN A 174 5.37 2.73 -3.28
N CYS A 175 4.07 2.48 -3.39
CA CYS A 175 3.02 3.51 -3.44
C CYS A 175 3.12 4.59 -2.34
N SER A 176 3.34 4.19 -1.08
CA SER A 176 3.36 5.08 0.08
C SER A 176 4.67 5.85 0.20
N SER A 177 5.82 5.23 -0.08
CA SER A 177 7.11 5.96 -0.13
C SER A 177 7.15 6.94 -1.30
N PHE A 178 6.56 6.59 -2.45
CA PHE A 178 6.38 7.50 -3.57
C PHE A 178 5.50 8.71 -3.19
N ALA A 179 4.34 8.47 -2.59
CA ALA A 179 3.45 9.55 -2.16
C ALA A 179 4.10 10.45 -1.09
N ALA A 180 4.85 9.88 -0.15
CA ALA A 180 5.61 10.63 0.85
C ALA A 180 6.70 11.52 0.22
N GLN A 181 7.39 11.03 -0.82
CA GLN A 181 8.36 11.84 -1.57
C GLN A 181 7.68 13.01 -2.30
N VAL A 182 6.55 12.76 -2.96
CA VAL A 182 5.75 13.83 -3.59
C VAL A 182 5.28 14.86 -2.56
N ALA A 183 4.77 14.40 -1.41
CA ALA A 183 4.37 15.25 -0.30
C ALA A 183 5.54 16.12 0.19
N SER A 184 6.73 15.54 0.30
CA SER A 184 7.92 16.27 0.74
C SER A 184 8.30 17.38 -0.24
N ILE A 185 8.13 17.19 -1.56
CA ILE A 185 8.36 18.26 -2.55
C ILE A 185 7.30 19.38 -2.38
N ALA A 186 6.06 19.02 -2.03
CA ALA A 186 5.01 19.96 -1.66
C ALA A 186 5.22 20.65 -0.30
N GLY A 187 6.30 20.33 0.43
CA GLY A 187 6.58 20.90 1.76
C GLY A 187 5.86 20.20 2.91
N LEU A 188 5.19 19.07 2.64
CA LEU A 188 4.49 18.27 3.64
C LEU A 188 5.29 17.01 3.99
N LYS A 189 5.90 16.97 5.17
CA LYS A 189 6.57 15.76 5.69
C LYS A 189 5.53 14.81 6.27
N LEU A 190 5.52 13.57 5.79
CA LEU A 190 4.64 12.50 6.25
C LEU A 190 5.48 11.35 6.77
N ASN A 191 5.17 10.86 7.98
CA ASN A 191 5.68 9.58 8.42
C ASN A 191 4.89 8.49 7.69
N CYS A 192 5.58 7.63 6.97
CA CYS A 192 4.97 6.54 6.23
C CYS A 192 5.43 5.16 6.72
N GLU A 193 6.41 5.08 7.61
CA GLU A 193 7.06 3.83 7.99
C GLU A 193 6.37 3.14 9.18
N VAL A 194 6.38 1.82 9.14
CA VAL A 194 6.02 0.94 10.24
C VAL A 194 7.05 -0.17 10.35
N HIS A 195 7.38 -0.53 11.59
CA HIS A 195 8.30 -1.62 11.90
C HIS A 195 7.48 -2.83 12.34
N ILE A 196 7.70 -3.95 11.68
CA ILE A 196 6.97 -5.20 11.87
C ILE A 196 7.98 -6.25 12.30
N PRO A 197 7.94 -6.73 13.56
CA PRO A 197 8.75 -7.86 13.95
C PRO A 197 8.31 -9.09 13.15
N ILE A 198 9.25 -9.93 12.75
CA ILE A 198 9.00 -11.22 12.12
C ILE A 198 9.67 -12.28 12.99
N ASP A 199 8.89 -13.11 13.68
CA ASP A 199 9.46 -14.25 14.41
C ASP A 199 10.08 -15.27 13.44
N ALA A 200 11.17 -15.91 13.86
CA ALA A 200 11.87 -16.95 13.10
C ALA A 200 10.95 -18.14 12.77
N GLU A 201 10.03 -18.46 13.67
CA GLU A 201 9.02 -19.49 13.50
C GLU A 201 7.65 -18.98 13.91
N MET A 202 6.60 -19.39 13.20
CA MET A 202 5.23 -19.04 13.56
C MET A 202 4.29 -20.22 13.43
N LYS A 203 3.46 -20.43 14.46
CA LYS A 203 2.38 -21.40 14.39
C LYS A 203 1.17 -20.81 13.68
N ILE A 204 0.94 -21.23 12.44
CA ILE A 204 -0.14 -20.76 11.57
C ILE A 204 -0.99 -21.98 11.18
N GLY A 205 -2.28 -22.00 11.56
CA GLY A 205 -3.19 -23.10 11.21
C GLY A 205 -2.79 -24.48 11.70
N GLY A 206 -2.12 -24.55 12.85
CA GLY A 206 -1.62 -25.80 13.42
C GLY A 206 -0.27 -26.25 12.86
N GLN A 207 0.24 -25.64 11.79
CA GLN A 207 1.58 -25.87 11.28
C GLN A 207 2.59 -24.89 11.89
N ASN A 208 3.81 -25.36 12.13
CA ASN A 208 4.93 -24.48 12.47
C ASN A 208 5.64 -24.10 11.17
N LEU A 209 5.61 -22.82 10.79
CA LEU A 209 6.26 -22.31 9.60
C LEU A 209 7.57 -21.62 10.00
N HIS A 210 8.67 -22.01 9.35
CA HIS A 210 9.97 -21.38 9.51
C HIS A 210 10.13 -20.23 8.50
N PHE A 211 10.52 -19.05 8.97
CA PHE A 211 10.65 -17.83 8.16
C PHE A 211 12.09 -17.37 7.97
N TRP A 212 12.96 -17.57 8.96
CA TRP A 212 14.37 -17.22 8.87
C TRP A 212 15.21 -17.88 9.96
N THR A 213 16.48 -18.09 9.64
CA THR A 213 17.54 -18.41 10.60
C THR A 213 18.49 -17.21 10.79
N ASP A 214 18.63 -16.35 9.77
CA ASP A 214 19.41 -15.13 9.84
C ASP A 214 18.59 -13.99 10.50
N PRO A 215 19.04 -13.45 11.65
CA PRO A 215 18.31 -12.42 12.39
C PRO A 215 18.23 -11.07 11.68
N THR A 216 18.94 -10.86 10.57
CA THR A 216 18.76 -9.65 9.74
C THR A 216 17.34 -9.55 9.17
N TYR A 217 16.62 -10.67 9.06
CA TYR A 217 15.22 -10.73 8.62
C TYR A 217 14.19 -10.62 9.77
N ALA A 218 14.63 -10.41 11.01
CA ALA A 218 13.75 -10.36 12.18
C ALA A 218 12.91 -9.07 12.28
N LEU A 219 13.28 -8.01 11.56
CA LEU A 219 12.57 -6.73 11.59
C LEU A 219 12.38 -6.19 10.18
N LEU A 220 11.12 -6.12 9.76
CA LEU A 220 10.73 -5.55 8.49
C LEU A 220 10.31 -4.08 8.71
N THR A 221 10.98 -3.16 8.02
CA THR A 221 10.54 -1.76 7.92
C THR A 221 9.93 -1.53 6.56
N VAL A 222 8.64 -1.20 6.52
CA VAL A 222 7.92 -0.89 5.27
C VAL A 222 7.21 0.43 5.41
N SER A 223 6.94 1.08 4.28
CA SER A 223 5.99 2.20 4.28
C SER A 223 4.58 1.73 3.95
N SER A 224 3.59 2.21 4.71
CA SER A 224 2.22 1.70 4.68
C SER A 224 1.19 2.81 4.43
N PRO A 225 0.11 2.53 3.66
CA PRO A 225 -1.05 3.41 3.54
C PRO A 225 -1.64 3.82 4.90
N ASP A 226 -1.68 2.92 5.88
CA ASP A 226 -2.14 3.19 7.24
C ASP A 226 -1.35 4.31 7.94
N MET A 227 -0.03 4.34 7.71
CA MET A 227 0.86 5.33 8.29
C MET A 227 0.75 6.67 7.57
N ILE A 228 0.56 6.64 6.25
CA ILE A 228 0.22 7.82 5.47
C ILE A 228 -1.10 8.42 5.98
N GLU A 229 -2.16 7.62 6.10
CA GLU A 229 -3.46 8.07 6.60
C GLU A 229 -3.33 8.79 7.94
N ARG A 230 -2.67 8.13 8.92
CA ARG A 230 -2.43 8.72 10.24
C ARG A 230 -1.69 10.06 10.14
N SER A 231 -0.63 10.13 9.34
CA SER A 231 0.16 11.36 9.16
C SER A 231 -0.64 12.47 8.45
N LEU A 232 -1.51 12.12 7.51
CA LEU A 232 -2.41 13.08 6.84
C LEU A 232 -3.46 13.62 7.82
N MET A 233 -4.05 12.76 8.65
CA MET A 233 -4.99 13.17 9.69
C MET A 233 -4.32 14.16 10.68
N GLU A 234 -3.09 13.88 11.07
CA GLU A 234 -2.31 14.77 11.93
C GLU A 234 -2.00 16.11 11.23
N ALA A 235 -1.59 16.09 9.96
CA ALA A 235 -1.35 17.30 9.19
C ALA A 235 -2.59 18.18 9.03
N VAL A 236 -3.76 17.59 8.79
CA VAL A 236 -5.03 18.31 8.70
C VAL A 236 -5.38 18.93 10.06
N ARG A 237 -5.26 18.16 11.15
CA ARG A 237 -5.53 18.65 12.51
C ARG A 237 -4.62 19.81 12.91
N GLU A 238 -3.39 19.82 12.43
CA GLU A 238 -2.40 20.88 12.69
C GLU A 238 -2.52 22.07 11.73
N GLY A 239 -3.46 22.04 10.78
CA GLY A 239 -3.66 23.11 9.79
C GLY A 239 -2.58 23.18 8.71
N ARG A 240 -1.76 22.13 8.56
CA ARG A 240 -0.73 22.00 7.51
C ARG A 240 -1.29 21.46 6.19
N ALA A 241 -2.51 20.91 6.23
CA ALA A 241 -3.25 20.40 5.08
C ALA A 241 -4.75 20.62 5.29
N GLU A 242 -5.54 20.48 4.23
CA GLU A 242 -7.00 20.57 4.27
C GLU A 242 -7.62 19.19 4.04
N TYR A 243 -8.75 18.90 4.68
CA TYR A 243 -9.48 17.66 4.43
C TYR A 243 -10.12 17.68 3.03
N ALA A 244 -9.91 16.63 2.24
CA ALA A 244 -10.27 16.60 0.82
C ALA A 244 -11.14 15.40 0.38
N LEU A 245 -11.45 14.46 1.28
CA LEU A 245 -12.11 13.21 0.89
C LEU A 245 -13.52 13.44 0.30
N GLU A 246 -14.32 14.30 0.93
CA GLU A 246 -15.67 14.61 0.43
C GLU A 246 -15.66 15.33 -0.93
N TRP A 247 -14.70 16.23 -1.13
CA TRP A 247 -14.52 16.89 -2.42
C TRP A 247 -14.21 15.86 -3.50
N TYR A 248 -13.25 14.96 -3.23
CA TYR A 248 -12.87 13.91 -4.17
C TYR A 248 -14.04 12.97 -4.47
N GLN A 249 -14.81 12.58 -3.46
CA GLN A 249 -16.02 11.76 -3.62
C GLN A 249 -17.07 12.42 -4.53
N LYS A 250 -17.29 13.73 -4.36
CA LYS A 250 -18.22 14.52 -5.18
C LYS A 250 -17.73 14.72 -6.62
N ALA A 251 -16.43 14.89 -6.81
CA ALA A 251 -15.83 15.06 -8.14
C ALA A 251 -15.88 13.76 -8.98
N TYR A 252 -15.89 12.59 -8.33
CA TYR A 252 -15.83 11.28 -9.00
C TYR A 252 -16.98 10.33 -8.61
N PRO A 253 -18.26 10.70 -8.80
CA PRO A 253 -19.42 9.95 -8.30
C PRO A 253 -19.55 8.52 -8.89
N GLU A 254 -19.07 8.31 -10.12
CA GLU A 254 -19.16 7.02 -10.82
C GLU A 254 -18.18 5.96 -10.28
N ALA A 255 -17.06 6.37 -9.67
CA ALA A 255 -16.14 5.45 -9.00
C ALA A 255 -16.83 4.71 -7.82
N TRP A 256 -17.90 5.30 -7.28
CA TRP A 256 -18.59 4.83 -6.08
C TRP A 256 -19.75 3.85 -6.38
N LYS A 257 -20.35 3.90 -7.57
CA LYS A 257 -21.54 3.09 -7.94
C LYS A 257 -21.24 1.61 -8.21
N THR A 258 -19.98 1.22 -8.35
CA THR A 258 -19.56 -0.14 -8.72
C THR A 258 -19.57 -1.18 -7.60
N ARG A 259 -19.86 -0.81 -6.34
CA ARG A 259 -19.90 -1.75 -5.20
C ARG A 259 -21.05 -2.77 -5.31
N SER A 260 -22.18 -2.40 -5.92
CA SER A 260 -23.38 -3.25 -5.97
C SER A 260 -23.40 -4.28 -7.10
N LYS A 261 -22.62 -4.08 -8.18
CA LYS A 261 -22.68 -4.95 -9.37
C LYS A 261 -21.60 -6.03 -9.44
N ARG A 262 -20.63 -6.06 -8.51
CA ARG A 262 -19.42 -6.89 -8.63
C ARG A 262 -19.23 -7.96 -7.55
N TRP A 263 -20.33 -8.50 -7.01
CA TRP A 263 -20.31 -9.71 -6.18
C TRP A 263 -20.00 -11.01 -6.95
N ARG A 264 -19.76 -10.93 -8.27
CA ARG A 264 -19.46 -12.09 -9.11
C ARG A 264 -18.25 -11.79 -9.99
N LYS A 265 -17.22 -12.64 -9.84
CA LYS A 265 -15.91 -12.67 -10.50
C LYS A 265 -14.86 -11.73 -9.92
N ASN A 266 -14.08 -12.26 -8.97
CA ASN A 266 -12.61 -12.23 -8.95
C ASN A 266 -12.13 -13.11 -7.79
N ILE A 267 -11.75 -14.36 -8.09
CA ILE A 267 -11.04 -15.22 -7.14
C ILE A 267 -9.56 -14.89 -7.30
N THR A 268 -9.06 -13.92 -6.54
CA THR A 268 -7.62 -13.83 -6.23
C THR A 268 -7.49 -14.07 -4.75
N ARG A 269 -7.15 -15.31 -4.40
CA ARG A 269 -6.92 -15.72 -3.02
C ARG A 269 -5.52 -15.23 -2.65
N PHE A 270 -5.39 -14.48 -1.55
CA PHE A 270 -4.17 -14.52 -0.73
C PHE A 270 -3.70 -15.97 -0.66
N PRO A 271 -2.39 -16.29 -0.78
CA PRO A 271 -1.91 -17.64 -1.02
C PRO A 271 -2.82 -18.65 -0.36
N ALA A 272 -3.60 -19.39 -1.17
CA ALA A 272 -4.75 -20.14 -0.65
C ALA A 272 -4.34 -21.13 0.46
N ARG A 273 -3.04 -21.46 0.50
CA ARG A 273 -2.32 -22.17 1.55
C ARG A 273 -2.28 -21.36 2.86
N LEU A 274 -1.70 -20.16 2.87
CA LEU A 274 -1.63 -19.29 4.04
C LEU A 274 -3.02 -18.84 4.55
N ALA A 275 -3.94 -18.53 3.63
CA ALA A 275 -5.34 -18.26 3.99
C ALA A 275 -6.04 -19.48 4.61
N ARG A 276 -5.75 -20.72 4.17
CA ARG A 276 -6.27 -21.93 4.82
C ARG A 276 -5.77 -22.02 6.25
N TYR A 277 -4.47 -21.84 6.47
CA TYR A 277 -3.90 -21.94 7.80
C TYR A 277 -4.40 -20.85 8.75
N LEU A 278 -4.47 -19.60 8.31
CA LEU A 278 -4.89 -18.48 9.17
C LEU A 278 -6.38 -18.48 9.51
N LEU A 279 -7.22 -19.16 8.73
CA LEU A 279 -8.69 -19.10 8.83
C LEU A 279 -9.36 -20.38 9.32
N ILE A 280 -8.59 -21.43 9.63
CA ILE A 280 -9.08 -22.64 10.31
C ILE A 280 -9.30 -22.39 11.82
N ILE A 281 -8.86 -21.25 12.36
CA ILE A 281 -8.96 -20.89 13.79
C ILE A 281 -9.92 -19.71 14.03
N SER A 282 -11.03 -19.63 13.29
CA SER A 282 -12.11 -18.67 13.59
C SER A 282 -13.46 -19.35 13.67
#